data_AF-A0A2Z2KPY1-F1
#
_entry.id   AF-A0A2Z2KPY1-F1
#
_cell.length_a   1.000
_cell.length_b   1.000
_cell.length_c   1.000
_cell.angle_alpha   90.00
_cell.angle_beta   90.00
_cell.angle_gamma   90.00
#
_symmetry.space_group_name_H-M   'P 1'
#
loop_
_entity.id
_entity.type
_entity.pdbx_description
1 polymer ?
#
loop_
_entity_poly.entity_id
_entity_poly.type
_entity_poly.pdbx_seq_one_letter_code
_entity_poly.pdbx_strand_id
1 'polypeptide(L)'
;MSYSQKLSPSLISDILHLEQSLQAAKQRLTESRKLISSYELRLAELASPQGDETAEQEDLLTQTSIQQALCTAAEQEIAELDAELDRLEE
;
A
#
# COMPACT_ATOMS: atom_id res chain seq x y z
N MET A 1 11.30 -10.72 -42.22
CA MET A 1 9.85 -10.63 -41.96
C MET A 1 9.70 -10.56 -40.44
N SER A 2 9.56 -9.36 -39.87
CA SER A 2 9.35 -9.20 -38.42
C SER A 2 7.94 -9.69 -38.07
N TYR A 3 7.86 -10.77 -37.31
CA TYR A 3 6.62 -11.14 -36.63
C TYR A 3 6.45 -10.16 -35.48
N SER A 4 5.68 -9.09 -35.71
CA SER A 4 5.07 -8.34 -34.61
C SER A 4 4.22 -9.33 -33.83
N GLN A 5 4.72 -9.84 -32.71
CA GLN A 5 3.93 -10.61 -31.77
C GLN A 5 2.79 -9.69 -31.31
N LYS A 6 1.60 -9.91 -31.86
CA LYS A 6 0.39 -9.29 -31.34
C LYS A 6 0.09 -10.05 -30.05
N LEU A 7 0.17 -9.35 -28.92
CA LEU A 7 -0.32 -9.85 -27.63
C LEU A 7 -1.73 -10.44 -27.85
N SER A 8 -1.95 -11.65 -27.35
CA SER A 8 -3.26 -12.29 -27.48
C SER A 8 -4.31 -11.49 -26.67
N PRO A 9 -5.59 -11.47 -27.08
CA PRO A 9 -6.64 -10.77 -26.33
C PRO A 9 -6.75 -11.22 -24.85
N SER A 10 -6.42 -12.48 -24.55
CA SER A 10 -6.33 -12.98 -23.18
C SER A 10 -5.18 -12.34 -22.41
N LEU A 11 -3.99 -12.26 -23.01
CA LEU A 11 -2.82 -11.63 -22.38
C LEU A 11 -3.05 -10.12 -22.13
N ILE A 12 -3.72 -9.43 -23.06
CA ILE A 12 -4.13 -8.03 -22.87
C ILE A 12 -5.10 -7.91 -21.69
N SER A 13 -6.04 -8.84 -21.56
CA SER A 13 -6.99 -8.87 -20.44
C SER A 13 -6.28 -9.11 -19.09
N ASP A 14 -5.27 -9.98 -19.08
CA ASP A 14 -4.50 -10.30 -17.87
C ASP A 14 -3.67 -9.10 -17.42
N ILE A 15 -2.98 -8.42 -18.35
CA ILE A 15 -2.22 -7.20 -18.09
C ILE A 15 -3.13 -6.12 -17.51
N LEU A 16 -4.28 -5.84 -18.14
CA LEU A 16 -5.24 -4.85 -17.64
C LEU A 16 -5.73 -5.15 -16.22
N HIS A 17 -5.92 -6.44 -15.90
CA HIS A 17 -6.37 -6.84 -14.57
C HIS A 17 -5.28 -6.63 -13.51
N LEU A 18 -4.02 -6.92 -13.86
CA LEU A 18 -2.87 -6.68 -12.99
C LEU A 18 -2.63 -5.18 -12.77
N GLU A 19 -2.73 -4.35 -13.81
CA GLU A 19 -2.63 -2.89 -13.70
C GLU A 19 -3.70 -2.32 -12.76
N GLN A 20 -4.94 -2.80 -12.85
CA GLN A 20 -6.03 -2.40 -11.95
C GLN A 20 -5.75 -2.82 -10.50
N SER A 21 -5.26 -4.04 -10.30
CA SER A 21 -4.89 -4.56 -8.98
C SER A 21 -3.75 -3.76 -8.35
N LEU A 22 -2.75 -3.40 -9.16
CA LEU A 22 -1.62 -2.56 -8.78
C LEU A 22 -2.08 -1.16 -8.37
N GLN A 23 -2.99 -0.55 -9.13
CA GLN A 23 -3.57 0.74 -8.80
C GLN A 23 -4.32 0.68 -7.46
N ALA A 24 -5.10 -0.37 -7.21
CA ALA A 24 -5.80 -0.58 -5.96
C ALA A 24 -4.85 -0.78 -4.77
N ALA A 25 -3.76 -1.53 -4.96
CA ALA A 25 -2.71 -1.70 -3.94
C ALA A 25 -2.01 -0.35 -3.62
N LYS A 26 -1.68 0.45 -4.63
CA LYS A 26 -1.11 1.80 -4.48
C LYS A 26 -2.05 2.76 -3.73
N GLN A 27 -3.35 2.65 -3.98
CA GLN A 27 -4.36 3.42 -3.23
C GLN A 27 -4.41 3.02 -1.75
N ARG A 28 -4.50 1.71 -1.45
CA ARG A 28 -4.47 1.20 -0.07
C ARG A 28 -3.21 1.61 0.68
N LEU A 29 -2.04 1.58 0.04
CA LEU A 29 -0.78 2.06 0.61
C LEU A 29 -0.85 3.56 0.95
N THR A 30 -1.39 4.36 0.04
CA THR A 30 -1.51 5.82 0.23
C THR A 30 -2.43 6.15 1.41
N GLU A 31 -3.57 5.47 1.52
CA GLU A 31 -4.52 5.64 2.64
C GLU A 31 -3.88 5.22 3.97
N SER A 32 -3.19 4.08 3.97
CA SER A 32 -2.46 3.57 5.13
C SER A 32 -1.42 4.57 5.65
N ARG A 33 -0.64 5.16 4.75
CA ARG A 33 0.35 6.19 5.10
C ARG A 33 -0.29 7.44 5.69
N LYS A 34 -1.44 7.87 5.17
CA LYS A 34 -2.18 9.02 5.74
C LYS A 34 -2.65 8.73 7.17
N LEU A 35 -3.15 7.53 7.44
CA LEU A 35 -3.57 7.12 8.77
C LEU A 35 -2.40 7.11 9.76
N ILE A 36 -1.25 6.54 9.38
CA ILE A 36 -0.02 6.58 10.19
C ILE A 36 0.34 8.02 10.56
N SER A 37 0.42 8.92 9.58
CA SER A 37 0.75 10.33 9.84
C SER A 37 -0.26 11.01 10.78
N SER A 38 -1.53 10.65 10.71
CA SER A 38 -2.55 11.18 11.62
C SER A 38 -2.39 10.65 13.06
N TYR A 39 -2.04 9.37 13.23
CA TYR A 39 -1.79 8.79 14.53
C TYR A 39 -0.51 9.33 15.16
N GLU A 40 0.55 9.53 14.37
CA GLU A 40 1.80 10.14 14.81
C GLU A 40 1.60 11.59 15.27
N LEU A 41 0.78 12.38 14.56
CA LEU A 41 0.43 13.73 14.98
C LEU A 41 -0.30 13.69 16.33
N ARG A 42 -1.29 12.80 16.48
CA ARG A 42 -2.06 12.66 17.71
C ARG A 42 -1.17 12.21 18.88
N LEU A 43 -0.26 11.27 18.65
CA LEU A 43 0.73 10.85 19.65
C LEU A 43 1.63 12.01 20.10
N ALA A 44 2.04 12.89 19.17
CA ALA A 44 2.81 14.08 19.51
C ALA A 44 2.02 15.09 20.34
N GLU A 45 0.71 15.24 20.08
CA GLU A 45 -0.20 16.06 20.90
C GLU A 45 -0.35 15.49 22.32
N LEU A 46 -0.52 14.17 22.46
CA LEU A 46 -0.66 13.48 23.75
C LEU A 46 0.63 13.49 24.58
N ALA A 47 1.79 13.50 23.93
CA ALA A 47 3.09 13.63 24.61
C ALA A 47 3.31 15.03 25.24
N SER A 48 2.43 16.00 24.96
CA SER A 48 2.42 17.31 25.62
C SER A 48 2.06 17.16 27.11
N PRO A 49 2.71 17.88 28.03
CA PRO A 49 2.63 17.63 29.48
C PRO A 49 1.29 17.96 30.17
N GLN A 50 0.18 18.02 29.44
CA GLN A 50 -1.13 18.48 29.95
C GLN A 50 -2.15 17.37 30.21
N GLY A 51 -1.89 16.10 29.83
CA GLY A 51 -2.85 15.01 30.02
C GLY A 51 -2.20 13.69 30.41
N ASP A 52 -2.75 13.02 31.43
CA ASP A 52 -2.46 11.61 31.73
C ASP A 52 -3.35 10.73 30.84
N GLU A 53 -2.97 10.61 29.56
CA GLU A 53 -3.74 9.95 28.50
C GLU A 53 -3.04 8.65 28.05
N THR A 54 -2.48 7.91 29.01
CA THR A 54 -1.71 6.68 28.79
C THR A 54 -2.46 5.63 27.97
N ALA A 55 -3.76 5.45 28.20
CA ALA A 55 -4.59 4.51 27.43
C ALA A 55 -4.79 4.94 25.96
N GLU A 56 -4.95 6.24 25.69
CA GLU A 56 -5.09 6.76 24.32
C GLU A 56 -3.75 6.64 23.57
N GLN A 57 -2.65 6.88 24.27
CA GLN A 57 -1.31 6.69 23.73
C GLN A 57 -1.03 5.22 23.34
N GLU A 58 -1.38 4.27 24.21
CA GLU A 58 -1.23 2.83 23.93
C GLU A 58 -2.10 2.38 22.74
N ASP A 59 -3.33 2.87 22.64
CA ASP A 59 -4.22 2.57 21.51
C ASP A 59 -3.64 3.11 20.19
N LEU A 60 -3.22 4.38 20.16
CA LEU A 60 -2.64 4.99 18.95
C LEU A 60 -1.33 4.34 18.52
N LEU A 61 -0.47 3.93 19.44
CA LEU A 61 0.74 3.16 19.13
C LEU A 61 0.38 1.81 18.48
N THR A 62 -0.66 1.15 19.00
CA THR A 62 -1.16 -0.11 18.45
C THR A 62 -1.71 0.09 17.03
N GLN A 63 -2.56 1.11 16.82
CA GLN A 63 -3.09 1.45 15.49
C GLN A 63 -1.97 1.78 14.51
N THR A 64 -0.95 2.54 14.94
CA THR A 64 0.22 2.87 14.13
C THR A 64 0.97 1.60 13.71
N SER A 65 1.22 0.68 14.63
CA SER A 65 1.89 -0.59 14.34
C SER A 65 1.10 -1.46 13.36
N ILE A 66 -0.22 -1.54 13.53
CA ILE A 66 -1.10 -2.28 12.60
C ILE A 66 -0.99 -1.66 11.19
N GLN A 67 -1.08 -0.34 11.10
CA GLN A 67 -1.05 0.34 9.82
C GLN A 67 0.31 0.23 9.13
N GLN A 68 1.41 0.23 9.88
CA GLN A 68 2.76 -0.03 9.35
C GLN A 68 2.88 -1.44 8.78
N ALA A 69 2.31 -2.45 9.44
CA ALA A 69 2.26 -3.80 8.91
C ALA A 69 1.45 -3.88 7.60
N LEU A 70 0.31 -3.18 7.54
CA LEU A 70 -0.50 -3.08 6.32
C LEU A 70 0.24 -2.36 5.18
N CYS A 71 0.98 -1.29 5.48
CA CYS A 71 1.86 -0.63 4.50
C CYS A 71 2.89 -1.60 3.94
N THR A 72 3.56 -2.35 4.82
CA THR A 72 4.60 -3.32 4.41
C THR A 72 4.02 -4.40 3.50
N ALA A 73 2.84 -4.93 3.82
CA ALA A 73 2.15 -5.92 2.99
C ALA A 73 1.72 -5.33 1.63
N ALA A 74 1.20 -4.11 1.61
CA ALA A 74 0.83 -3.43 0.36
C ALA A 74 2.04 -3.13 -0.53
N GLU A 75 3.19 -2.77 0.06
CA GLU A 75 4.45 -2.58 -0.67
C GLU A 75 4.97 -3.88 -1.29
N GLN A 76 4.85 -5.00 -0.57
CA GLN A 76 5.18 -6.33 -1.11
C GLN A 76 4.25 -6.71 -2.27
N GLU A 77 2.94 -6.52 -2.11
CA GLU A 77 1.96 -6.79 -3.17
C GLU A 77 2.22 -5.94 -4.42
N ILE A 78 2.55 -4.66 -4.26
CA ILE A 78 2.93 -3.77 -5.37
C ILE A 78 4.18 -4.31 -6.08
N ALA A 79 5.21 -4.70 -5.34
CA ALA A 79 6.43 -5.23 -5.94
C ALA A 79 6.20 -6.54 -6.69
N GLU A 80 5.33 -7.42 -6.19
CA GLU A 80 4.94 -8.66 -6.87
C GLU A 80 4.14 -8.38 -8.15
N LEU A 81 3.19 -7.43 -8.10
CA LEU A 81 2.38 -7.05 -9.26
C LEU A 81 3.20 -6.33 -10.34
N ASP A 82 4.09 -5.41 -9.94
CA ASP A 82 5.01 -4.74 -10.88
C ASP A 82 5.94 -5.79 -11.54
N ALA A 83 6.50 -6.74 -10.78
CA ALA A 83 7.36 -7.79 -11.33
C ALA A 83 6.61 -8.76 -12.27
N GLU A 84 5.33 -9.03 -12.02
CA GLU A 84 4.53 -9.88 -12.89
C GLU A 84 4.12 -9.14 -14.18
N LEU A 85 3.82 -7.84 -14.08
CA LEU A 85 3.59 -7.01 -15.27
C LEU A 85 4.82 -6.96 -16.17
N ASP A 86 6.00 -6.71 -15.61
CA ASP A 86 7.26 -6.69 -16.36
C ASP A 86 7.48 -8.00 -17.14
N ARG A 87 7.17 -9.16 -16.53
CA ARG A 87 7.28 -10.48 -17.20
C ARG A 87 6.29 -10.69 -18.34
N LEU A 88 5.09 -10.11 -18.25
CA LEU A 88 4.06 -10.26 -19.28
C LEU A 88 4.24 -9.27 -20.43
N GLU A 89 5.04 -8.22 -20.23
CA GLU A 89 5.40 -7.23 -21.24
C GLU A 89 6.69 -7.57 -22.02
N GLU A 90 7.54 -8.48 -21.53
CA GLU A 90 8.73 -9.05 -22.21
C GLU A 90 8.41 -10.03 -23.35
#